data_AF-A0A7Z9QWL3-F1
#
_entry.id   AF-A0A7Z9QWL3-F1
#
_cell.length_a   1.000
_cell.length_b   1.000
_cell.length_c   1.000
_cell.angle_alpha   90.00
_cell.angle_beta   90.00
_cell.angle_gamma   90.00
#
_symmetry.space_group_name_H-M   'P 1'
#
loop_
_entity.id
_entity.type
_entity.pdbx_description
1 polymer ?
#
loop_
_entity_poly.entity_id
_entity_poly.type
_entity_poly.pdbx_seq_one_letter_code
_entity_poly.pdbx_strand_id
1 'polypeptide(L)'
;IFAPLQFAERDVDYLPEENQQGFEAGQQRIQLLLDRAKADRNVINQKEEAAAREWMESRGLTYQEKNKRSKLPVDQKPPRYYGLTYQDLGLQKALHKRIQALQWQLERYQPIAFSVYNGPWIEKKYVANRMKMPPKLTGNLQLTHILTGGSIYTPGERVTTGTLSALPTLGSTVLNQTDPQAKNRRTQLADWVTHPENPLTARSIVNRIWQHHFGVGLAGNANNFGKMGKKPTHSELLDWLARNFIDNGWSIKNLRRQIMLSQTY
;
A
#
# COMPACT_ATOMS: atom_id res chain seq x y z
N ILE A 1 14.14 14.57 -9.97
CA ILE A 1 12.74 14.31 -10.36
C ILE A 1 11.99 13.88 -9.10
N PHE A 2 11.25 14.75 -8.42
CA PHE A 2 10.53 14.35 -7.20
C PHE A 2 9.09 14.84 -7.25
N ALA A 3 8.15 13.90 -7.26
CA ALA A 3 6.75 14.16 -6.91
C ALA A 3 6.53 13.60 -5.49
N PRO A 4 5.80 14.31 -4.61
CA PRO A 4 5.55 13.83 -3.26
C PRO A 4 4.75 12.53 -3.31
N LEU A 5 5.25 11.52 -2.61
CA LEU A 5 4.59 10.23 -2.42
C LEU A 5 3.80 10.26 -1.12
N GLN A 6 2.61 9.68 -1.16
CA GLN A 6 1.77 9.52 0.02
C GLN A 6 1.55 8.04 0.30
N PHE A 7 1.63 7.68 1.59
CA PHE A 7 1.30 6.34 2.04
C PHE A 7 -0.20 6.12 1.95
N ALA A 8 -0.58 4.96 1.45
CA ALA A 8 -1.97 4.52 1.44
C ALA A 8 -2.06 3.02 1.59
N GLU A 9 -3.12 2.58 2.24
CA GLU A 9 -3.50 1.18 2.33
C GLU A 9 -4.54 0.87 1.26
N ARG A 10 -4.43 -0.30 0.67
CA ARG A 10 -5.38 -0.83 -0.31
C ARG A 10 -5.96 -2.13 0.22
N ASP A 11 -7.25 -2.29 0.04
CA ASP A 11 -7.90 -3.58 0.22
C ASP A 11 -7.57 -4.40 -1.04
N VAL A 12 -7.02 -5.61 -0.86
CA VAL A 12 -6.60 -6.53 -1.93
C VAL A 12 -7.26 -7.88 -1.72
N ASP A 13 -7.15 -8.81 -2.66
CA ASP A 13 -7.63 -10.17 -2.44
C ASP A 13 -6.55 -11.01 -1.77
N TYR A 14 -6.96 -12.05 -1.03
CA TYR A 14 -6.02 -13.06 -0.54
C TYR A 14 -5.40 -13.83 -1.70
N LEU A 15 -4.11 -14.14 -1.59
CA LEU A 15 -3.44 -15.01 -2.53
C LEU A 15 -3.84 -16.47 -2.30
N PRO A 16 -3.88 -17.32 -3.34
CA PRO A 16 -4.21 -18.74 -3.21
C PRO A 16 -3.33 -19.50 -2.20
N GLU A 17 -2.09 -19.04 -1.99
CA GLU A 17 -1.11 -19.66 -1.10
C GLU A 17 -1.20 -19.18 0.35
N GLU A 18 -2.02 -18.17 0.66
CA GLU A 18 -2.13 -17.61 2.00
C GLU A 18 -2.98 -18.49 2.93
N ASN A 19 -2.44 -18.77 4.12
CA ASN A 19 -3.15 -19.55 5.12
C ASN A 19 -4.22 -18.70 5.83
N GLN A 20 -5.49 -19.02 5.58
CA GLN A 20 -6.65 -18.36 6.20
C GLN A 20 -7.29 -19.20 7.33
N GLN A 21 -6.63 -20.26 7.77
CA GLN A 21 -7.16 -21.16 8.79
C GLN A 21 -7.45 -20.41 10.10
N GLY A 22 -8.68 -20.56 10.61
CA GLY A 22 -9.12 -19.93 11.87
C GLY A 22 -9.51 -18.46 11.76
N PHE A 23 -9.44 -17.85 10.57
CA PHE A 23 -9.83 -16.45 10.39
C PHE A 23 -11.31 -16.23 10.70
N GLU A 24 -12.19 -17.10 10.21
CA GLU A 24 -13.63 -16.98 10.44
C GLU A 24 -13.98 -17.04 11.94
N ALA A 25 -13.48 -18.04 12.66
CA ALA A 25 -13.69 -18.16 14.11
C ALA A 25 -13.11 -16.97 14.88
N GLY A 26 -11.94 -16.48 14.45
CA GLY A 26 -11.32 -15.27 14.99
C GLY A 26 -12.18 -14.02 14.76
N GLN A 27 -12.69 -13.82 13.55
CA GLN A 27 -13.57 -12.71 13.18
C GLN A 27 -14.87 -12.74 13.98
N GLN A 28 -15.55 -13.89 14.06
CA GLN A 28 -16.80 -14.05 14.82
C GLN A 28 -16.60 -13.71 16.30
N ARG A 29 -15.52 -14.19 16.92
CA ARG A 29 -15.18 -13.88 18.32
C ARG A 29 -15.01 -12.37 18.54
N ILE A 30 -14.26 -11.70 17.67
CA ILE A 30 -14.00 -10.26 17.82
C ILE A 30 -15.26 -9.45 17.52
N GLN A 31 -16.06 -9.89 16.55
CA GLN A 31 -17.34 -9.27 16.23
C GLN A 31 -18.30 -9.32 17.43
N LEU A 32 -18.41 -10.47 18.10
CA LEU A 32 -19.20 -10.61 19.33
C LEU A 32 -18.74 -9.65 20.44
N LEU A 33 -17.44 -9.52 20.64
CA LEU A 33 -16.87 -8.57 21.62
C LEU A 33 -17.15 -7.11 21.23
N LEU A 34 -17.08 -6.81 19.94
CA LEU A 34 -17.35 -5.47 19.40
C LEU A 34 -18.82 -5.09 19.59
N ASP A 35 -19.73 -6.03 19.30
CA ASP A 35 -21.17 -5.80 19.44
C ASP A 35 -21.57 -5.64 20.91
N ARG A 36 -20.97 -6.44 21.81
CA ARG A 36 -21.12 -6.24 23.25
C ARG A 36 -20.63 -4.86 23.71
N ALA A 37 -19.40 -4.46 23.32
CA ALA A 37 -18.86 -3.16 23.69
C ALA A 37 -19.70 -1.99 23.12
N LYS A 38 -20.26 -2.14 21.92
CA LYS A 38 -21.20 -1.17 21.34
C LYS A 38 -22.52 -1.13 22.11
N ALA A 39 -23.06 -2.28 22.51
CA ALA A 39 -24.27 -2.36 23.31
C ALA A 39 -24.07 -1.66 24.67
N ASP A 40 -22.97 -1.95 25.37
CA ASP A 40 -22.62 -1.30 26.65
C ASP A 40 -22.51 0.22 26.50
N ARG A 41 -21.88 0.70 25.41
CA ARG A 41 -21.81 2.14 25.11
C ARG A 41 -23.19 2.73 24.82
N ASN A 42 -24.07 1.98 24.14
CA ASN A 42 -25.41 2.44 23.82
C ASN A 42 -26.27 2.59 25.08
N VAL A 43 -26.09 1.74 26.10
CA VAL A 43 -26.76 1.91 27.40
C VAL A 43 -26.39 3.26 28.04
N ILE A 44 -25.11 3.64 28.02
CA ILE A 44 -24.66 4.95 28.53
C ILE A 44 -25.25 6.09 27.70
N ASN A 45 -25.29 5.95 26.36
CA ASN A 45 -25.88 6.95 25.49
C ASN A 45 -27.39 7.12 25.75
N GLN A 46 -28.12 6.02 25.97
CA GLN A 46 -29.55 6.06 26.30
C GLN A 46 -29.82 6.75 27.64
N LYS A 47 -28.96 6.52 28.65
CA LYS A 47 -29.01 7.22 29.93
C LYS A 47 -28.83 8.73 29.77
N GLU A 48 -27.83 9.15 28.98
CA GLU A 48 -27.61 10.56 28.65
C GLU A 48 -28.79 11.16 27.88
N GLU A 49 -29.38 10.43 26.94
CA GLU A 49 -30.53 10.90 26.16
C GLU A 49 -31.83 11.00 26.96
N ALA A 50 -32.07 10.07 27.89
CA ALA A 50 -33.21 10.12 28.81
C ALA A 50 -33.12 11.35 29.73
N ALA A 51 -31.96 11.57 30.36
CA ALA A 51 -31.75 12.74 31.20
C ALA A 51 -31.84 14.06 30.40
N ALA A 52 -31.35 14.07 29.16
CA ALA A 52 -31.49 15.23 28.28
C ALA A 52 -32.94 15.51 27.88
N ARG A 53 -33.77 14.46 27.72
CA ARG A 53 -35.21 14.60 27.44
C ARG A 53 -35.92 15.23 28.63
N GLU A 54 -35.72 14.69 29.82
CA GLU A 54 -36.27 15.24 31.07
C GLU A 54 -35.86 16.71 31.28
N TRP A 55 -34.59 17.03 31.00
CA TRP A 55 -34.09 18.41 31.11
C TRP A 55 -34.80 19.37 30.14
N MET A 56 -35.02 18.96 28.89
CA MET A 56 -35.72 19.80 27.89
C MET A 56 -37.20 19.96 28.23
N GLU A 57 -37.87 18.87 28.63
CA GLU A 57 -39.28 18.89 29.04
C GLU A 57 -39.50 19.79 30.26
N SER A 58 -38.60 19.75 31.25
CA SER A 58 -38.66 20.62 32.43
C SER A 58 -38.57 22.12 32.10
N ARG A 59 -38.07 22.47 30.91
CA ARG A 59 -37.93 23.85 30.42
C ARG A 59 -38.95 24.20 29.34
N GLY A 60 -39.93 23.33 29.07
CA GLY A 60 -40.94 23.53 28.02
C GLY A 60 -40.37 23.50 26.60
N LEU A 61 -39.18 22.91 26.41
CA LEU A 61 -38.54 22.80 25.11
C LEU A 61 -38.93 21.47 24.43
N THR A 62 -39.10 21.50 23.12
CA THR A 62 -39.37 20.27 22.34
C THR A 62 -38.13 19.37 22.29
N TYR A 63 -38.32 18.08 22.56
CA TYR A 63 -37.25 17.10 22.48
C TYR A 63 -36.62 17.07 21.08
N GLN A 64 -35.30 17.20 21.02
CA GLN A 64 -34.53 16.97 19.80
C GLN A 64 -33.47 15.90 20.02
N GLU A 65 -33.12 15.16 18.97
CA GLU A 65 -32.03 14.17 18.98
C GLU A 65 -30.66 14.84 19.19
N LYS A 66 -29.72 14.12 19.81
CA LYS A 66 -28.38 14.62 20.16
C LYS A 66 -27.65 15.32 19.01
N ASN A 67 -27.75 14.78 17.79
CA ASN A 67 -27.08 15.34 16.61
C ASN A 67 -27.63 16.73 16.21
N LYS A 68 -28.93 16.97 16.43
CA LYS A 68 -29.61 18.22 16.06
C LYS A 68 -29.40 19.33 17.10
N ARG A 69 -29.15 18.96 18.37
CA ARG A 69 -28.90 19.89 19.49
C ARG A 69 -27.66 20.77 19.32
N SER A 70 -26.69 20.36 18.50
CA SER A 70 -25.46 21.12 18.26
C SER A 70 -25.71 22.53 17.70
N LYS A 71 -26.82 22.72 17.00
CA LYS A 71 -27.23 23.99 16.37
C LYS A 71 -28.09 24.88 17.28
N LEU A 72 -28.53 24.37 18.44
CA LEU A 72 -29.37 25.13 19.35
C LEU A 72 -28.55 26.17 20.14
N PRO A 73 -29.15 27.31 20.50
CA PRO A 73 -28.57 28.26 21.45
C PRO A 73 -28.15 27.57 22.76
N VAL A 74 -27.16 28.14 23.45
CA VAL A 74 -26.59 27.53 24.67
C VAL A 74 -27.64 27.32 25.75
N ASP A 75 -28.62 28.22 25.85
CA ASP A 75 -29.68 28.16 26.86
C ASP A 75 -30.75 27.09 26.58
N GLN A 76 -30.79 26.60 25.34
CA GLN A 76 -31.78 25.62 24.86
C GLN A 76 -31.19 24.21 24.72
N LYS A 77 -29.95 23.99 25.19
CA LYS A 77 -29.32 22.66 25.16
C LYS A 77 -28.86 22.25 26.56
N PRO A 78 -28.98 20.95 26.89
CA PRO A 78 -28.53 20.46 28.19
C PRO A 78 -27.01 20.65 28.33
N PRO A 79 -26.53 20.86 29.57
CA PRO A 79 -25.11 20.89 29.86
C PRO A 79 -24.38 19.64 29.35
N ARG A 80 -23.09 19.76 29.06
CA ARG A 80 -22.28 18.64 28.59
C ARG A 80 -22.27 17.52 29.65
N TYR A 81 -22.54 16.28 29.23
CA TYR A 81 -22.59 15.10 30.11
C TYR A 81 -23.71 15.12 31.16
N TYR A 82 -24.78 15.89 30.94
CA TYR A 82 -25.94 15.92 31.83
C TYR A 82 -26.54 14.50 32.02
N GLY A 83 -26.80 14.12 33.27
CA GLY A 83 -27.35 12.80 33.64
C GLY A 83 -26.33 11.66 33.71
N LEU A 84 -25.05 11.92 33.45
CA LEU A 84 -23.98 10.93 33.57
C LEU A 84 -23.20 11.11 34.87
N THR A 85 -22.88 10.00 35.52
CA THR A 85 -21.99 9.97 36.67
C THR A 85 -20.52 9.94 36.23
N TYR A 86 -19.59 10.23 37.15
CA TYR A 86 -18.15 10.07 36.86
C TYR A 86 -17.77 8.64 36.45
N GLN A 87 -18.46 7.63 37.00
CA GLN A 87 -18.26 6.23 36.61
C GLN A 87 -18.69 6.00 35.16
N ASP A 88 -19.86 6.52 34.77
CA ASP A 88 -20.34 6.44 33.37
C ASP A 88 -19.36 7.10 32.40
N LEU A 89 -18.79 8.25 32.77
CA LEU A 89 -17.79 8.94 31.95
C LEU A 89 -16.49 8.14 31.82
N GLY A 90 -16.04 7.51 32.89
CA GLY A 90 -14.89 6.60 32.88
C GLY A 90 -15.13 5.39 31.95
N LEU A 91 -16.28 4.75 32.11
CA LEU A 91 -16.71 3.62 31.27
C LEU A 91 -16.83 4.03 29.80
N GLN A 92 -17.42 5.19 29.51
CA GLN A 92 -17.56 5.68 28.15
C GLN A 92 -16.20 5.87 27.46
N LYS A 93 -15.19 6.40 28.16
CA LYS A 93 -13.82 6.52 27.65
C LYS A 93 -13.18 5.15 27.41
N ALA A 94 -13.30 4.23 28.36
CA ALA A 94 -12.77 2.88 28.24
C ALA A 94 -13.41 2.12 27.05
N LEU A 95 -14.73 2.21 26.91
CA LEU A 95 -15.49 1.61 25.81
C LEU A 95 -15.11 2.21 24.46
N HIS A 96 -14.90 3.53 24.38
CA HIS A 96 -14.44 4.17 23.15
C HIS A 96 -13.10 3.59 22.67
N LYS A 97 -12.12 3.45 23.58
CA LYS A 97 -10.82 2.83 23.29
C LYS A 97 -10.94 1.34 22.98
N ARG A 98 -11.82 0.62 23.69
CA ARG A 98 -12.07 -0.81 23.46
C ARG A 98 -12.66 -1.07 22.08
N ILE A 99 -13.65 -0.29 21.66
CA ILE A 99 -14.27 -0.39 20.33
C ILE A 99 -13.22 -0.12 19.25
N GLN A 100 -12.41 0.94 19.40
CA GLN A 100 -11.32 1.25 18.47
C GLN A 100 -10.32 0.09 18.35
N ALA A 101 -9.88 -0.48 19.48
CA ALA A 101 -8.96 -1.61 19.48
C ALA A 101 -9.56 -2.87 18.83
N LEU A 102 -10.84 -3.18 19.08
CA LEU A 102 -11.53 -4.32 18.47
C LEU A 102 -11.70 -4.14 16.96
N GLN A 103 -11.98 -2.92 16.48
CA GLN A 103 -12.00 -2.61 15.06
C GLN A 103 -10.64 -2.86 14.40
N TRP A 104 -9.54 -2.42 15.00
CA TRP A 104 -8.19 -2.72 14.50
C TRP A 104 -7.83 -4.20 14.55
N GLN A 105 -8.37 -4.96 15.51
CA GLN A 105 -8.16 -6.40 15.54
C GLN A 105 -8.91 -7.11 14.41
N LEU A 106 -10.11 -6.65 14.02
CA LEU A 106 -10.82 -7.18 12.84
C LEU A 106 -10.03 -6.92 11.55
N GLU A 107 -9.35 -5.78 11.45
CA GLU A 107 -8.50 -5.45 10.30
C GLU A 107 -7.35 -6.45 10.09
N ARG A 108 -6.91 -7.18 11.12
CA ARG A 108 -5.86 -8.21 10.99
C ARG A 108 -6.28 -9.40 10.13
N TYR A 109 -7.59 -9.64 10.03
CA TYR A 109 -8.15 -10.70 9.18
C TYR A 109 -8.62 -10.15 7.82
N GLN A 110 -8.19 -8.95 7.46
CA GLN A 110 -8.47 -8.36 6.15
C GLN A 110 -7.18 -8.36 5.32
N PRO A 111 -7.27 -8.72 4.03
CA PRO A 111 -6.15 -8.64 3.10
C PRO A 111 -5.85 -7.17 2.77
N ILE A 112 -4.85 -6.61 3.44
CA ILE A 112 -4.46 -5.19 3.33
C ILE A 112 -3.04 -5.08 2.81
N ALA A 113 -2.86 -4.36 1.70
CA ALA A 113 -1.55 -4.03 1.17
C ALA A 113 -1.17 -2.59 1.52
N PHE A 114 0.01 -2.42 2.14
CA PHE A 114 0.63 -1.11 2.27
C PHE A 114 1.17 -0.66 0.92
N SER A 115 0.79 0.54 0.50
CA SER A 115 1.14 1.08 -0.81
C SER A 115 1.50 2.56 -0.72
N VAL A 116 1.95 3.08 -1.85
CA VAL A 116 2.13 4.52 -2.03
C VAL A 116 1.39 4.94 -3.29
N TYR A 117 0.94 6.19 -3.31
CA TYR A 117 0.38 6.79 -4.50
C TYR A 117 0.93 8.20 -4.70
N ASN A 118 0.93 8.64 -5.95
CA ASN A 118 1.15 10.04 -6.30
C ASN A 118 -0.21 10.72 -6.39
N GLY A 119 -0.39 11.81 -5.67
CA GLY A 119 -1.67 12.49 -5.54
C GLY A 119 -1.56 13.86 -4.88
N PRO A 120 -2.63 14.65 -4.91
CA PRO A 120 -2.70 15.91 -4.18
C PRO A 120 -2.44 15.65 -2.69
N TRP A 121 -1.61 16.50 -2.08
CA TRP A 121 -1.23 16.37 -0.66
C TRP A 121 -2.45 16.35 0.24
N ILE A 122 -2.62 15.29 1.04
CA ILE A 122 -3.67 15.20 2.04
C ILE A 122 -3.08 15.51 3.41
N GLU A 123 -3.33 16.71 3.91
CA GLU A 123 -2.94 17.07 5.28
C GLU A 123 -3.88 16.41 6.29
N LYS A 124 -3.36 15.46 7.07
CA LYS A 124 -4.08 14.87 8.22
C LYS A 124 -3.40 15.29 9.53
N LYS A 125 -4.10 16.10 10.32
CA LYS A 125 -3.65 16.51 11.67
C LYS A 125 -3.63 15.34 12.68
N TYR A 126 -4.40 14.30 12.43
CA TYR A 126 -4.53 13.13 13.30
C TYR A 126 -4.91 11.89 12.46
N VAL A 127 -4.30 10.74 12.77
CA VAL A 127 -4.59 9.46 12.12
C VAL A 127 -5.37 8.57 13.11
N ALA A 128 -6.69 8.59 12.98
CA ALA A 128 -7.60 7.76 13.79
C ALA A 128 -7.77 6.34 13.25
N ASN A 129 -7.74 6.27 11.93
CA ASN A 129 -8.21 5.19 11.09
C ASN A 129 -7.18 4.93 10.00
N ARG A 130 -7.26 3.75 9.41
CA ARG A 130 -6.53 3.35 8.20
C ARG A 130 -6.43 4.45 7.16
N MET A 131 -5.24 4.65 6.61
CA MET A 131 -5.02 5.62 5.52
C MET A 131 -5.37 4.98 4.17
N LYS A 132 -6.67 4.74 3.92
CA LYS A 132 -7.11 4.12 2.67
C LYS A 132 -6.79 4.97 1.45
N MET A 133 -6.47 4.31 0.34
CA MET A 133 -6.30 4.96 -0.97
C MET A 133 -7.60 5.70 -1.35
N PRO A 134 -7.55 7.00 -1.65
CA PRO A 134 -8.75 7.77 -1.96
C PRO A 134 -9.39 7.27 -3.28
N PRO A 135 -10.70 6.99 -3.33
CA PRO A 135 -11.34 6.40 -4.51
C PRO A 135 -11.24 7.30 -5.75
N LYS A 136 -11.07 8.62 -5.56
CA LYS A 136 -10.79 9.59 -6.62
C LYS A 136 -9.68 10.53 -6.16
N LEU A 137 -8.72 10.79 -7.06
CA LEU A 137 -7.67 11.79 -6.85
C LEU A 137 -8.20 13.14 -7.34
N THR A 138 -8.79 13.92 -6.44
CA THR A 138 -9.31 15.27 -6.74
C THR A 138 -8.31 16.32 -6.26
N GLY A 139 -7.76 17.13 -7.17
CA GLY A 139 -6.84 18.22 -6.83
C GLY A 139 -5.67 18.37 -7.81
N ASN A 140 -4.73 19.25 -7.48
CA ASN A 140 -3.53 19.49 -8.29
C ASN A 140 -2.56 18.31 -8.16
N LEU A 141 -2.54 17.47 -9.18
CA LEU A 141 -1.54 16.41 -9.31
C LEU A 141 -0.18 17.05 -9.58
N GLN A 142 0.79 16.78 -8.72
CA GLN A 142 2.14 17.29 -8.88
C GLN A 142 2.78 16.70 -10.15
N LEU A 143 3.13 17.59 -11.06
CA LEU A 143 3.72 17.24 -12.34
C LEU A 143 5.21 16.96 -12.17
N THR A 144 5.65 15.89 -12.81
CA THR A 144 7.03 15.42 -12.75
C THR A 144 7.87 16.16 -13.81
N HIS A 145 8.99 16.78 -13.41
CA HIS A 145 9.89 17.51 -14.30
C HIS A 145 11.34 17.04 -14.16
N ILE A 146 12.11 17.17 -15.24
CA ILE A 146 13.58 17.11 -15.20
C ILE A 146 14.07 18.33 -14.44
N LEU A 147 14.95 18.12 -13.47
CA LEU A 147 15.53 19.20 -12.66
C LEU A 147 16.90 19.56 -13.24
N THR A 148 17.04 20.79 -13.74
CA THR A 148 18.30 21.25 -14.32
C THR A 148 19.23 21.78 -13.24
N GLY A 149 20.55 21.57 -13.39
CA GLY A 149 21.55 22.09 -12.45
C GLY A 149 21.50 21.50 -11.03
N GLY A 150 20.79 20.38 -10.82
CA GLY A 150 20.70 19.70 -9.52
C GLY A 150 19.82 20.40 -8.47
N SER A 151 19.20 21.54 -8.80
CA SER A 151 18.28 22.25 -7.89
C SER A 151 16.83 21.77 -8.05
N ILE A 152 16.11 21.69 -6.93
CA ILE A 152 14.67 21.35 -6.92
C ILE A 152 13.77 22.49 -7.42
N TYR A 153 14.30 23.71 -7.52
CA TYR A 153 13.55 24.92 -7.89
C TYR A 153 13.69 25.30 -9.36
N THR A 154 14.46 24.53 -10.14
CA THR A 154 14.69 24.75 -11.57
C THR A 154 14.03 23.63 -12.38
N PRO A 155 12.67 23.64 -12.49
CA PRO A 155 11.97 22.68 -13.32
C PRO A 155 12.29 22.97 -14.79
N GLY A 156 12.83 21.97 -15.47
CA GLY A 156 12.99 21.95 -16.92
C GLY A 156 11.81 21.23 -17.58
N GLU A 157 12.12 20.38 -18.55
CA GLU A 157 11.11 19.67 -19.33
C GLU A 157 10.24 18.74 -18.47
N ARG A 158 8.94 18.75 -18.74
CA ARG A 158 7.97 17.86 -18.09
C ARG A 158 8.16 16.43 -18.61
N VAL A 159 8.20 15.48 -17.68
CA VAL A 159 8.27 14.05 -18.00
C VAL A 159 7.01 13.32 -17.56
N THR A 160 6.60 12.36 -18.37
CA THR A 160 5.51 11.43 -18.07
C THR A 160 6.08 10.08 -17.65
N THR A 161 5.25 9.23 -17.05
CA THR A 161 5.65 7.84 -16.78
C THR A 161 5.78 7.10 -18.10
N GLY A 162 6.94 6.49 -18.33
CA GLY A 162 7.25 5.74 -19.55
C GLY A 162 8.45 4.81 -19.32
N THR A 163 8.80 4.06 -20.35
CA THR A 163 10.05 3.28 -20.41
C THR A 163 11.22 4.20 -20.81
N LEU A 164 12.45 3.68 -20.77
CA LEU A 164 13.63 4.49 -21.12
C LEU A 164 13.62 4.80 -22.62
N SER A 165 13.49 6.09 -22.97
CA SER A 165 13.54 6.56 -24.36
C SER A 165 14.84 6.22 -25.09
N ALA A 166 15.93 6.00 -24.34
CA ALA A 166 17.23 5.60 -24.87
C ALA A 166 17.28 4.14 -25.38
N LEU A 167 16.25 3.32 -25.11
CA LEU A 167 16.20 1.90 -25.47
C LEU A 167 14.92 1.59 -26.29
N PRO A 168 14.83 2.08 -27.54
CA PRO A 168 13.62 1.93 -28.36
C PRO A 168 13.33 0.47 -28.75
N THR A 169 14.36 -0.39 -28.77
CA THR A 169 14.27 -1.81 -29.17
C THR A 169 13.59 -2.70 -28.15
N LEU A 170 13.46 -2.29 -26.88
CA LEU A 170 12.81 -3.07 -25.83
C LEU A 170 11.29 -2.89 -25.76
N GLY A 171 10.70 -2.43 -26.87
CA GLY A 171 9.32 -2.00 -26.92
C GLY A 171 9.16 -0.66 -26.24
N SER A 172 8.87 0.38 -27.01
CA SER A 172 8.16 1.54 -26.48
C SER A 172 6.73 1.10 -26.18
N THR A 173 6.53 0.27 -25.16
CA THR A 173 5.23 0.23 -24.50
C THR A 173 5.06 1.60 -23.88
N VAL A 174 4.43 2.47 -24.65
CA VAL A 174 3.91 3.77 -24.20
C VAL A 174 3.02 3.40 -23.03
N LEU A 175 3.57 3.40 -21.80
CA LEU A 175 2.83 3.18 -20.56
C LEU A 175 1.71 4.22 -20.62
N ASN A 176 0.48 3.79 -20.95
CA ASN A 176 -0.61 4.67 -21.42
C ASN A 176 -0.47 6.06 -20.81
N GLN A 177 0.14 6.94 -21.61
CA GLN A 177 0.59 8.25 -21.17
C GLN A 177 -0.69 9.04 -20.96
N THR A 178 -1.19 9.07 -19.72
CA THR A 178 -2.07 10.11 -19.15
C THR A 178 -2.91 9.66 -17.97
N ASP A 179 -2.94 8.39 -17.56
CA ASP A 179 -3.81 8.01 -16.43
C ASP A 179 -3.06 7.89 -15.09
N PRO A 180 -3.15 8.89 -14.17
CA PRO A 180 -2.73 8.78 -12.77
C PRO A 180 -3.24 7.52 -12.06
N GLN A 181 -4.36 6.98 -12.51
CA GLN A 181 -5.03 5.80 -11.98
C GLN A 181 -4.65 4.50 -12.68
N ALA A 182 -3.72 4.52 -13.65
CA ALA A 182 -3.29 3.30 -14.34
C ALA A 182 -2.84 2.25 -13.32
N LYS A 183 -3.71 1.25 -13.09
CA LYS A 183 -3.59 0.29 -11.99
C LYS A 183 -2.38 -0.64 -12.14
N ASN A 184 -1.77 -0.70 -13.33
CA ASN A 184 -0.79 -1.71 -13.71
C ASN A 184 0.60 -1.13 -14.07
N ARG A 185 0.93 0.11 -13.66
CA ARG A 185 2.24 0.73 -14.01
C ARG A 185 3.45 -0.11 -13.59
N ARG A 186 3.39 -0.71 -12.39
CA ARG A 186 4.47 -1.58 -11.88
C ARG A 186 4.54 -2.89 -12.67
N THR A 187 3.40 -3.48 -13.00
CA THR A 187 3.32 -4.67 -13.85
C THR A 187 3.91 -4.39 -15.22
N GLN A 188 3.50 -3.29 -15.88
CA GLN A 188 4.04 -2.91 -17.18
C GLN A 188 5.55 -2.64 -17.14
N LEU A 189 6.07 -2.02 -16.07
CA LEU A 189 7.51 -1.88 -15.89
C LEU A 189 8.19 -3.23 -15.70
N ALA A 190 7.60 -4.13 -14.92
CA ALA A 190 8.13 -5.48 -14.72
C ALA A 190 8.19 -6.24 -16.05
N ASP A 191 7.09 -6.24 -16.82
CA ASP A 191 7.00 -6.86 -18.14
C ASP A 191 8.05 -6.29 -19.11
N TRP A 192 8.28 -4.97 -19.07
CA TRP A 192 9.32 -4.31 -19.87
C TRP A 192 10.73 -4.73 -19.43
N VAL A 193 11.00 -4.80 -18.12
CA VAL A 193 12.30 -5.23 -17.60
C VAL A 193 12.57 -6.70 -17.94
N THR A 194 11.55 -7.56 -17.88
CA THR A 194 11.66 -9.00 -18.15
C THR A 194 11.37 -9.37 -19.61
N HIS A 195 11.27 -8.39 -20.51
CA HIS A 195 10.99 -8.64 -21.91
C HIS A 195 12.06 -9.57 -22.51
N PRO A 196 11.72 -10.60 -23.32
CA PRO A 196 12.68 -11.55 -23.86
C PRO A 196 13.81 -10.91 -24.69
N GLU A 197 13.50 -9.81 -25.37
CA GLU A 197 14.48 -9.01 -26.11
C GLU A 197 15.39 -8.16 -25.23
N ASN A 198 15.20 -8.15 -23.90
CA ASN A 198 16.11 -7.52 -22.94
C ASN A 198 17.20 -8.51 -22.51
N PRO A 199 18.41 -8.45 -23.11
CA PRO A 199 19.46 -9.41 -22.80
C PRO A 199 20.04 -9.23 -21.39
N LEU A 200 19.87 -8.05 -20.76
CA LEU A 200 20.54 -7.72 -19.51
C LEU A 200 19.94 -8.48 -18.32
N THR A 201 18.62 -8.62 -18.28
CA THR A 201 17.91 -9.22 -17.14
C THR A 201 18.29 -10.69 -16.99
N ALA A 202 18.21 -11.46 -18.08
CA ALA A 202 18.58 -12.88 -18.09
C ALA A 202 20.08 -13.09 -17.84
N ARG A 203 20.97 -12.33 -18.49
CA ARG A 203 22.42 -12.43 -18.27
C ARG A 203 22.82 -12.11 -16.83
N SER A 204 22.16 -11.12 -16.21
CA SER A 204 22.43 -10.73 -14.83
C SER A 204 22.08 -11.83 -13.83
N ILE A 205 20.88 -12.42 -13.93
CA ILE A 205 20.48 -13.48 -13.01
C ILE A 205 21.26 -14.78 -13.23
N VAL A 206 21.56 -15.15 -14.48
CA VAL A 206 22.42 -16.30 -14.80
C VAL A 206 23.81 -16.13 -14.21
N ASN A 207 24.43 -14.95 -14.38
CA ASN A 207 25.76 -14.69 -13.83
C ASN A 207 25.78 -14.75 -12.30
N ARG A 208 24.73 -14.24 -11.63
CA ARG A 208 24.57 -14.37 -10.18
C ARG A 208 24.48 -15.84 -9.75
N ILE A 209 23.65 -16.64 -10.41
CA ILE A 209 23.49 -18.06 -10.10
C ILE A 209 24.80 -18.81 -10.32
N TRP A 210 25.50 -18.55 -11.44
CA TRP A 210 26.82 -19.10 -11.71
C TRP A 210 27.83 -18.76 -10.60
N GLN A 211 27.91 -17.48 -10.23
CA GLN A 211 28.80 -17.02 -9.16
C GLN A 211 28.48 -17.71 -7.82
N HIS A 212 27.21 -17.96 -7.52
CA HIS A 212 26.84 -18.70 -6.31
C HIS A 212 27.32 -20.16 -6.30
N HIS A 213 27.46 -20.79 -7.47
CA HIS A 213 27.95 -22.17 -7.58
C HIS A 213 29.49 -22.25 -7.62
N PHE A 214 30.16 -21.35 -8.32
CA PHE A 214 31.61 -21.42 -8.56
C PHE A 214 32.45 -20.37 -7.80
N GLY A 215 31.82 -19.51 -6.98
CA GLY A 215 32.47 -18.42 -6.25
C GLY A 215 32.88 -17.22 -7.11
N VAL A 216 33.00 -17.39 -8.43
CA VAL A 216 33.37 -16.36 -9.40
C VAL A 216 32.33 -16.31 -10.52
N GLY A 217 31.90 -15.11 -10.90
CA GLY A 217 30.96 -14.90 -12.01
C GLY A 217 31.64 -14.98 -13.38
N LEU A 218 30.88 -15.36 -14.41
CA LEU A 218 31.31 -15.29 -15.83
C LEU A 218 31.60 -13.85 -16.25
N ALA A 219 30.84 -12.89 -15.74
CA ALA A 219 31.16 -11.47 -15.82
C ALA A 219 31.67 -10.97 -14.46
N GLY A 220 32.74 -10.18 -14.47
CA GLY A 220 33.53 -9.87 -13.28
C GLY A 220 32.79 -9.11 -12.18
N ASN A 221 31.64 -8.50 -12.45
CA ASN A 221 30.74 -7.99 -11.42
C ASN A 221 29.33 -8.53 -11.69
N ALA A 222 28.74 -9.18 -10.68
CA ALA A 222 27.43 -9.83 -10.73
C ALA A 222 26.33 -8.95 -11.36
N ASN A 223 26.44 -7.63 -11.18
CA ASN A 223 25.39 -6.66 -11.46
C ASN A 223 25.74 -5.62 -12.53
N ASN A 224 26.92 -5.69 -13.15
CA ASN A 224 27.38 -4.64 -14.05
C ASN A 224 27.81 -5.19 -15.42
N PHE A 225 26.89 -5.14 -16.37
CA PHE A 225 27.11 -5.44 -17.79
C PHE A 225 27.25 -4.17 -18.65
N GLY A 226 27.37 -3.00 -18.01
CA GLY A 226 27.54 -1.73 -18.71
C GLY A 226 28.99 -1.51 -19.17
N LYS A 227 29.25 -0.38 -19.84
CA LYS A 227 30.58 0.00 -20.37
C LYS A 227 31.69 0.04 -19.28
N MET A 228 31.30 0.28 -18.03
CA MET A 228 32.20 0.31 -16.86
C MET A 228 32.36 -1.07 -16.19
N GLY A 229 31.62 -2.08 -16.64
CA GLY A 229 31.73 -3.45 -16.16
C GLY A 229 32.92 -4.20 -16.78
N LYS A 230 33.42 -5.21 -16.07
CA LYS A 230 34.40 -6.14 -16.65
C LYS A 230 33.69 -7.01 -17.69
N LYS A 231 34.32 -7.17 -18.87
CA LYS A 231 33.81 -8.04 -19.93
C LYS A 231 33.67 -9.49 -19.42
N PRO A 232 32.67 -10.26 -19.89
CA PRO A 232 32.56 -11.67 -19.56
C PRO A 232 33.79 -12.43 -20.04
N THR A 233 34.28 -13.38 -19.23
CA THR A 233 35.37 -14.27 -19.63
C THR A 233 34.93 -15.26 -20.70
N HIS A 234 33.68 -15.74 -20.60
CA HIS A 234 33.05 -16.66 -21.55
C HIS A 234 31.69 -16.09 -21.98
N SER A 235 31.70 -15.16 -22.94
CA SER A 235 30.47 -14.47 -23.39
C SER A 235 29.48 -15.41 -24.08
N GLU A 236 29.96 -16.35 -24.88
CA GLU A 236 29.10 -17.29 -25.62
C GLU A 236 28.36 -18.23 -24.66
N LEU A 237 29.04 -18.73 -23.63
CA LEU A 237 28.41 -19.55 -22.58
C LEU A 237 27.34 -18.78 -21.82
N LEU A 238 27.64 -17.52 -21.45
CA LEU A 238 26.68 -16.66 -20.76
C LEU A 238 25.45 -16.40 -21.63
N ASP A 239 25.65 -16.13 -22.92
CA ASP A 239 24.58 -15.85 -23.87
C ASP A 239 23.70 -17.08 -24.10
N TRP A 240 24.33 -18.26 -24.21
CA TRP A 240 23.62 -19.54 -24.32
C TRP A 240 22.80 -19.84 -23.06
N LEU A 241 23.39 -19.72 -21.87
CA LEU A 241 22.68 -19.93 -20.61
C LEU A 241 21.53 -18.93 -20.42
N ALA A 242 21.72 -17.67 -20.81
CA ALA A 242 20.68 -16.65 -20.75
C ALA A 242 19.52 -16.94 -21.70
N ARG A 243 19.79 -17.35 -22.95
CA ARG A 243 18.76 -17.74 -23.92
C ARG A 243 17.98 -18.95 -23.42
N ASN A 244 18.70 -19.99 -23.00
CA ASN A 244 18.11 -21.21 -22.47
C ASN A 244 17.26 -20.97 -21.21
N PHE A 245 17.66 -20.03 -20.36
CA PHE A 245 16.90 -19.65 -19.18
C PHE A 245 15.55 -19.00 -19.54
N ILE A 246 15.52 -18.12 -20.56
CA ILE A 246 14.28 -17.54 -21.08
C ILE A 246 13.41 -18.62 -21.72
N ASP A 247 13.99 -19.45 -22.60
CA ASP A 247 13.27 -20.51 -23.33
C ASP A 247 12.64 -21.55 -22.39
N ASN A 248 13.25 -21.80 -21.23
CA ASN A 248 12.74 -22.69 -20.18
C ASN A 248 11.85 -21.97 -19.14
N GLY A 249 11.26 -20.83 -19.50
CA GLY A 249 10.27 -20.14 -18.68
C GLY A 249 10.83 -19.54 -17.39
N TRP A 250 12.09 -19.08 -17.42
CA TRP A 250 12.75 -18.43 -16.27
C TRP A 250 12.87 -19.33 -15.02
N SER A 251 12.86 -20.65 -15.21
CA SER A 251 12.96 -21.63 -14.11
C SER A 251 14.38 -21.70 -13.53
N ILE A 252 14.55 -21.09 -12.34
CA ILE A 252 15.82 -21.14 -11.59
C ILE A 252 16.24 -22.59 -11.30
N LYS A 253 15.27 -23.47 -11.03
CA LYS A 253 15.54 -24.89 -10.75
C LYS A 253 16.16 -25.60 -11.95
N ASN A 254 15.64 -25.33 -13.15
CA ASN A 254 16.16 -25.94 -14.38
C ASN A 254 17.58 -25.46 -14.68
N LEU A 255 17.82 -24.15 -14.58
CA LEU A 255 19.15 -23.55 -14.76
C LEU A 255 20.18 -24.13 -13.78
N ARG A 256 19.83 -24.23 -12.49
CA ARG A 256 20.72 -24.83 -11.48
C ARG A 256 21.04 -26.29 -11.81
N ARG A 257 20.04 -27.07 -12.18
CA ARG A 257 20.23 -28.48 -12.57
C ARG A 257 21.20 -28.60 -13.76
N GLN A 258 21.05 -27.75 -14.78
CA GLN A 258 21.95 -27.74 -15.93
C GLN A 258 23.40 -27.41 -15.53
N ILE A 259 23.60 -26.40 -14.68
CA ILE A 259 24.94 -26.03 -14.19
C ILE A 259 25.57 -27.20 -13.44
N MET A 260 24.83 -27.83 -12.52
CA MET A 260 25.33 -28.94 -11.70
C MET A 260 25.56 -30.24 -12.47
N LEU A 261 24.91 -30.42 -13.63
CA LEU A 261 25.12 -31.58 -14.51
C LEU A 261 26.14 -31.30 -15.62
N SER A 262 26.69 -30.09 -15.69
CA SER A 262 27.71 -29.74 -16.67
C SER A 262 29.05 -30.34 -16.29
N GLN A 263 29.92 -30.57 -17.28
CA GLN A 263 31.31 -31.01 -17.06
C GLN A 263 32.15 -30.00 -16.24
N THR A 264 31.63 -28.77 -16.05
CA THR A 264 32.29 -27.72 -15.30
C THR A 264 32.18 -27.91 -13.78
N TYR A 265 31.16 -28.65 -13.31
CA TYR A 265 30.88 -28.91 -11.89
C TYR A 265 31.44 -30.27 -11.47
#